data_AF-A0A960SNY8-F1
#
_entry.id   AF-A0A960SNY8-F1
#
_cell.length_a   1.000
_cell.length_b   1.000
_cell.length_c   1.000
_cell.angle_alpha   90.00
_cell.angle_beta   90.00
_cell.angle_gamma   90.00
#
_symmetry.space_group_name_H-M   'P 1'
#
loop_
_entity.id
_entity.type
_entity.pdbx_description
1 polymer ?
#
loop_
_entity_poly.entity_id
_entity_poly.type
_entity_poly.pdbx_seq_one_letter_code
_entity_poly.pdbx_strand_id
1 'polypeptide(L)'
;MFARIASVIGRHGGDLGAVDIVAPSAKTMTRDITVRARGDAHQEEIVEAVRSLPQVRVQHVSDRVTLLHLGGKIAIRNKIPLTTRDALSMAYTPGVARVCDMIAADRRKAWQLTIKGNSVAVVTDGSAVLGLGNIGPEAAMPVMEGKAMLFKEFGDIDAYPICLRTRDPQAIIETVTHLAPGFGGINLEDIAAPQCFEIEEALQKRLDIPVFH
;
A
#
# COMPACT_ATOMS: atom_id res chain seq x y z
N MET A 1 -3.03 -2.99 39.71
CA MET A 1 -2.56 -2.15 38.58
C MET A 1 -3.63 -1.98 37.51
N PHE A 2 -4.16 -3.06 36.93
CA PHE A 2 -5.20 -2.98 35.87
C PHE A 2 -6.42 -2.11 36.25
N ALA A 3 -6.95 -2.24 37.47
CA ALA A 3 -8.06 -1.40 37.93
C ALA A 3 -7.78 0.11 37.85
N ARG A 4 -6.51 0.54 38.02
CA ARG A 4 -6.11 1.95 37.85
C ARG A 4 -6.16 2.37 36.38
N ILE A 5 -5.70 1.51 35.48
CA ILE A 5 -5.78 1.74 34.03
C ILE A 5 -7.24 1.88 33.62
N ALA A 6 -8.08 0.91 34.01
CA ALA A 6 -9.52 0.93 33.72
C ALA A 6 -10.22 2.18 34.27
N SER A 7 -9.90 2.57 35.52
CA SER A 7 -10.44 3.77 36.14
C SER A 7 -9.99 5.06 35.45
N VAL A 8 -8.75 5.14 34.96
CA VAL A 8 -8.29 6.30 34.18
C VAL A 8 -9.03 6.38 32.84
N ILE A 9 -9.13 5.26 32.11
CA ILE A 9 -9.86 5.21 30.84
C ILE A 9 -11.31 5.67 31.04
N GLY A 10 -12.01 5.14 32.05
CA GLY A 10 -13.39 5.52 32.34
C GLY A 10 -13.56 6.99 32.77
N ARG A 11 -12.62 7.55 33.56
CA ARG A 11 -12.65 8.98 33.95
C ARG A 11 -12.46 9.92 32.77
N HIS A 12 -11.72 9.49 31.75
CA HIS A 12 -11.56 10.21 30.50
C HIS A 12 -12.66 9.87 29.48
N GLY A 13 -13.75 9.20 29.89
CA GLY A 13 -14.90 8.92 29.02
C GLY A 13 -14.67 7.83 27.97
N GLY A 14 -13.58 7.06 28.08
CA GLY A 14 -13.35 5.88 27.24
C GLY A 14 -14.18 4.70 27.71
N ASP A 15 -14.82 4.00 26.77
CA ASP A 15 -15.57 2.77 27.04
C ASP A 15 -14.65 1.55 26.85
N LEU A 16 -14.50 0.76 27.91
CA LEU A 16 -13.62 -0.42 27.93
C LEU A 16 -14.29 -1.60 27.24
N GLY A 17 -13.63 -2.13 26.21
CA GLY A 17 -14.02 -3.36 25.55
C GLY A 17 -13.23 -4.57 26.06
N ALA A 18 -12.72 -5.36 25.10
CA ALA A 18 -11.94 -6.56 25.39
C ALA A 18 -10.62 -6.24 26.10
N VAL A 19 -10.21 -7.16 26.97
CA VAL A 19 -8.94 -7.10 27.70
C VAL A 19 -8.31 -8.48 27.69
N ASP A 20 -7.16 -8.59 27.03
CA ASP A 20 -6.45 -9.85 26.84
C ASP A 20 -5.06 -9.76 27.48
N ILE A 21 -4.58 -10.89 28.02
CA ILE A 21 -3.21 -11.00 28.53
C ILE A 21 -2.35 -11.60 27.42
N VAL A 22 -1.44 -10.79 26.88
CA VAL A 22 -0.57 -11.19 25.75
C VAL A 22 0.64 -11.97 26.25
N ALA A 23 1.31 -11.46 27.28
CA ALA A 23 2.53 -12.05 27.80
C ALA A 23 2.67 -11.80 29.30
N PRO A 24 2.58 -12.85 30.13
CA PRO A 24 2.98 -12.79 31.52
C PRO A 24 4.50 -12.99 31.65
N SER A 25 5.15 -12.21 32.51
CA SER A 25 6.52 -12.48 32.96
C SER A 25 6.60 -12.35 34.48
N ALA A 26 7.71 -12.79 35.08
CA ALA A 26 7.91 -12.70 36.53
C ALA A 26 7.89 -11.25 37.07
N LYS A 27 8.10 -10.24 36.21
CA LYS A 27 8.19 -8.82 36.60
C LYS A 27 7.17 -7.91 35.92
N THR A 28 6.59 -8.34 34.81
CA THR A 28 5.70 -7.52 33.97
C THR A 28 4.54 -8.34 33.46
N MET A 29 3.43 -7.66 33.17
CA MET A 29 2.28 -8.27 32.51
C MET A 29 1.85 -7.37 31.37
N THR A 30 2.00 -7.86 30.14
CA THR A 30 1.53 -7.17 28.94
C THR A 30 0.06 -7.51 28.73
N ARG A 31 -0.76 -6.47 28.53
CA ARG A 31 -2.17 -6.60 28.19
C ARG A 31 -2.48 -5.82 26.93
N ASP A 32 -3.36 -6.38 26.12
CA ASP A 32 -4.06 -5.65 25.08
C ASP A 32 -5.41 -5.21 25.64
N ILE A 33 -5.73 -3.93 25.44
CA ILE A 33 -6.94 -3.31 25.97
C ILE A 33 -7.60 -2.58 24.81
N THR A 34 -8.81 -3.02 24.46
CA THR A 34 -9.65 -2.31 23.50
C THR A 34 -10.41 -1.21 24.21
N VAL A 35 -10.32 0.01 23.68
CA VAL A 35 -11.04 1.17 24.21
C VAL A 35 -11.80 1.83 23.06
N ARG A 36 -13.09 2.11 23.26
CA ARG A 36 -13.85 2.93 22.32
C ARG A 36 -13.69 4.40 22.72
N ALA A 37 -13.13 5.18 21.80
CA ALA A 37 -13.05 6.63 21.88
C ALA A 37 -14.09 7.28 20.96
N ARG A 38 -14.40 8.56 21.18
CA ARG A 38 -15.35 9.35 20.37
C ARG A 38 -14.75 9.88 19.07
N GLY A 39 -13.43 9.80 18.92
CA GLY A 39 -12.66 10.28 17.79
C GLY A 39 -11.17 10.40 18.15
N ASP A 40 -10.36 10.91 17.22
CA ASP A 40 -8.90 10.90 17.31
C ASP A 40 -8.37 11.71 18.50
N ALA A 41 -8.88 12.94 18.69
CA ALA A 41 -8.48 13.78 19.83
C ALA A 41 -8.77 13.10 21.17
N HIS A 42 -9.93 12.45 21.29
CA HIS A 42 -10.30 11.72 22.51
C HIS A 42 -9.46 10.46 22.73
N GLN A 43 -9.07 9.78 21.66
CA GLN A 43 -8.13 8.66 21.72
C GLN A 43 -6.78 9.13 22.27
N GLU A 44 -6.24 10.25 21.76
CA GLU A 44 -4.98 10.83 22.24
C GLU A 44 -5.04 11.20 23.73
N GLU A 45 -6.12 11.87 24.16
CA GLU A 45 -6.35 12.20 25.57
C GLU A 45 -6.32 10.96 26.47
N ILE A 46 -7.03 9.89 26.08
CA ILE A 46 -7.06 8.63 26.84
C ILE A 46 -5.66 7.99 26.88
N VAL A 47 -4.96 7.96 25.76
CA VAL A 47 -3.61 7.37 25.66
C VAL A 47 -2.63 8.12 26.54
N GLU A 48 -2.64 9.45 26.52
CA GLU A 48 -1.77 10.28 27.34
C GLU A 48 -2.07 10.10 28.83
N ALA A 49 -3.36 10.05 29.20
CA ALA A 49 -3.78 9.77 30.56
C ALA A 49 -3.27 8.40 31.06
N VAL A 50 -3.34 7.36 30.22
CA VAL A 50 -2.80 6.03 30.55
C VAL A 50 -1.28 6.04 30.62
N ARG A 51 -0.58 6.76 29.73
CA ARG A 51 0.89 6.93 29.76
C ARG A 51 1.39 7.64 31.02
N SER A 52 0.57 8.52 31.61
CA SER A 52 0.92 9.23 32.85
C SER A 52 0.91 8.34 34.10
N LEU A 53 0.35 7.12 34.02
CA LEU A 53 0.27 6.22 35.17
C LEU A 53 1.66 5.65 35.53
N PRO A 54 2.06 5.71 36.82
CA PRO A 54 3.32 5.12 37.26
C PRO A 54 3.28 3.59 37.09
N GLN A 55 4.41 3.01 36.68
CA GLN A 55 4.57 1.57 36.44
C GLN A 55 3.71 1.01 35.28
N VAL A 56 3.13 1.88 34.46
CA VAL A 56 2.47 1.51 33.20
C VAL A 56 3.33 2.00 32.05
N ARG A 57 3.55 1.14 31.06
CA ARG A 57 4.22 1.50 29.81
C ARG A 57 3.33 1.09 28.66
N VAL A 58 2.78 2.08 27.95
CA VAL A 58 2.04 1.85 26.71
C VAL A 58 3.06 1.47 25.63
N GLN A 59 3.01 0.23 25.14
CA GLN A 59 3.97 -0.26 24.14
C GLN A 59 3.59 0.22 22.74
N HIS A 60 2.35 -0.04 22.34
CA HIS A 60 1.79 0.35 21.05
C HIS A 60 0.36 0.85 21.25
N VAL A 61 -0.05 1.75 20.37
CA VAL A 61 -1.43 2.20 20.23
C VAL A 61 -1.78 2.03 18.77
N SER A 62 -2.82 1.26 18.51
CA SER A 62 -3.35 1.07 17.17
C SER A 62 -4.85 1.27 17.21
N ASP A 63 -5.36 1.98 16.21
CA ASP A 63 -6.78 2.13 15.96
C ASP A 63 -7.18 1.24 14.78
N ARG A 64 -8.46 1.27 14.41
CA ARG A 64 -8.96 0.44 13.31
C ARG A 64 -8.31 0.78 11.96
N VAL A 65 -7.92 2.04 11.75
CA VAL A 65 -7.27 2.48 10.52
C VAL A 65 -5.84 1.97 10.47
N THR A 66 -5.05 2.16 11.54
CA THR A 66 -3.66 1.69 11.56
C THR A 66 -3.57 0.16 11.56
N LEU A 67 -4.49 -0.54 12.24
CA LEU A 67 -4.59 -2.00 12.19
C LEU A 67 -4.87 -2.52 10.78
N LEU A 68 -5.74 -1.85 10.00
CA LEU A 68 -6.02 -2.22 8.62
C LEU A 68 -4.79 -2.08 7.72
N HIS A 69 -3.87 -1.16 8.03
CA HIS A 69 -2.67 -0.89 7.25
C HIS A 69 -1.44 -1.69 7.72
N LEU A 70 -1.57 -2.56 8.72
CA LEU A 70 -0.44 -3.39 9.17
C LEU A 70 0.00 -4.35 8.07
N GLY A 71 1.20 -4.11 7.54
CA GLY A 71 1.77 -4.90 6.44
C GLY A 71 1.29 -4.50 5.04
N GLY A 72 0.56 -3.39 4.91
CA GLY A 72 0.01 -2.92 3.64
C GLY A 72 -1.36 -3.53 3.32
N LYS A 73 -2.02 -2.99 2.30
CA LYS A 73 -3.41 -3.36 1.91
C LYS A 73 -3.51 -4.36 0.77
N ILE A 74 -2.40 -4.62 0.06
CA ILE A 74 -2.39 -5.46 -1.14
C ILE A 74 -1.30 -6.54 -1.03
N ALA A 75 -1.49 -7.63 -1.76
CA ALA A 75 -0.53 -8.72 -1.84
C ALA A 75 -0.51 -9.35 -3.24
N ILE A 76 0.61 -9.96 -3.60
CA ILE A 76 0.75 -10.71 -4.85
C ILE A 76 0.36 -12.16 -4.63
N ARG A 77 -0.41 -12.70 -5.57
CA ARG A 77 -0.84 -14.10 -5.55
C ARG A 77 -0.64 -14.75 -6.92
N ASN A 78 -0.17 -15.99 -6.91
CA ASN A 78 0.02 -16.75 -8.14
C ASN A 78 -1.34 -17.15 -8.72
N LYS A 79 -1.48 -17.03 -10.05
CA LYS A 79 -2.65 -17.57 -10.78
C LYS A 79 -2.65 -19.10 -10.85
N ILE A 80 -1.47 -19.71 -10.80
CA ILE A 80 -1.27 -21.16 -10.86
C ILE A 80 -0.44 -21.59 -9.63
N PRO A 81 -0.87 -22.62 -8.87
CA PRO A 81 -0.08 -23.14 -7.75
C PRO A 81 1.17 -23.87 -8.24
N LEU A 82 2.30 -23.67 -7.56
CA LEU A 82 3.58 -24.33 -7.86
C LEU A 82 3.86 -25.47 -6.87
N THR A 83 3.05 -26.52 -6.92
CA THR A 83 3.09 -27.63 -5.93
C THR A 83 3.85 -28.86 -6.41
N THR A 84 4.23 -28.93 -7.68
CA THR A 84 4.97 -30.06 -8.25
C THR A 84 6.22 -29.58 -9.00
N ARG A 85 7.19 -30.50 -9.17
CA ARG A 85 8.38 -30.24 -10.00
C ARG A 85 8.01 -29.93 -11.45
N ASP A 86 7.04 -30.65 -12.00
CA ASP A 86 6.54 -30.43 -13.35
C ASP A 86 5.96 -29.01 -13.51
N ALA A 87 5.09 -28.59 -12.59
CA ALA A 87 4.53 -27.23 -12.59
C ALA A 87 5.62 -26.15 -12.49
N LEU A 88 6.64 -26.37 -11.64
CA LEU A 88 7.78 -25.47 -11.52
C LEU A 88 8.59 -25.40 -12.83
N SER A 89 8.87 -26.55 -13.45
CA SER A 89 9.62 -26.62 -14.71
C SER A 89 8.89 -26.02 -15.90
N MET A 90 7.55 -26.03 -15.89
CA MET A 90 6.73 -25.37 -16.90
C MET A 90 6.62 -23.86 -16.68
N ALA A 91 6.40 -23.42 -15.44
CA ALA A 91 6.24 -22.01 -15.10
C ALA A 91 7.57 -21.22 -15.12
N TYR A 92 8.68 -21.91 -14.88
CA TYR A 92 10.03 -21.33 -14.87
C TYR A 92 10.95 -22.15 -15.77
N THR A 93 12.17 -22.44 -15.35
CA THR A 93 13.15 -23.15 -16.18
C THR A 93 12.86 -24.67 -16.25
N PRO A 94 12.89 -25.28 -17.44
CA PRO A 94 13.24 -24.69 -18.75
C PRO A 94 12.05 -24.15 -19.56
N GLY A 95 10.80 -24.41 -19.18
CA GLY A 95 9.61 -24.13 -19.98
C GLY A 95 9.43 -22.66 -20.37
N VAL A 96 9.73 -21.74 -19.46
CA VAL A 96 9.56 -20.28 -19.66
C VAL A 96 10.41 -19.74 -20.82
N ALA A 97 11.54 -20.38 -21.14
CA ALA A 97 12.43 -19.95 -22.23
C ALA A 97 11.70 -19.91 -23.57
N ARG A 98 10.84 -20.90 -23.83
CA ARG A 98 10.01 -20.95 -25.05
C ARG A 98 9.07 -19.75 -25.15
N VAL A 99 8.50 -19.29 -24.04
CA VAL A 99 7.62 -18.11 -24.01
C VAL A 99 8.43 -16.85 -24.27
N CYS A 100 9.63 -16.74 -23.70
CA CYS A 100 10.56 -15.64 -23.95
C CYS A 100 10.93 -15.55 -25.45
N ASP A 101 11.29 -16.66 -26.09
CA ASP A 101 11.63 -16.70 -27.52
C ASP A 101 10.44 -16.27 -28.40
N MET A 102 9.22 -16.69 -28.03
CA MET A 102 8.00 -16.28 -28.73
C MET A 102 7.76 -14.76 -28.64
N ILE A 103 8.02 -14.15 -27.49
CA ILE A 103 7.86 -12.69 -27.29
C ILE A 103 9.00 -11.92 -27.97
N ALA A 104 10.22 -12.47 -27.97
CA ALA A 104 11.35 -11.88 -28.69
C ALA A 104 11.08 -11.83 -30.21
N ALA A 105 10.43 -12.86 -30.76
CA ALA A 105 10.02 -12.90 -32.17
C ALA A 105 8.81 -11.99 -32.48
N ASP A 106 7.86 -11.84 -31.55
CA ASP A 106 6.72 -10.91 -31.68
C ASP A 106 6.36 -10.28 -30.33
N ARG A 107 6.77 -9.02 -30.11
CA ARG A 107 6.57 -8.28 -28.87
C ARG A 107 5.10 -8.16 -28.46
N ARG A 108 4.16 -8.23 -29.41
CA ARG A 108 2.71 -8.14 -29.12
C ARG A 108 2.24 -9.32 -28.27
N LYS A 109 2.94 -10.47 -28.32
CA LYS A 109 2.62 -11.62 -27.49
C LYS A 109 2.79 -11.36 -25.99
N ALA A 110 3.50 -10.32 -25.59
CA ALA A 110 3.56 -9.90 -24.19
C ALA A 110 2.16 -9.63 -23.61
N TRP A 111 1.23 -9.09 -24.41
CA TRP A 111 -0.17 -8.87 -23.98
C TRP A 111 -0.93 -10.16 -23.69
N GLN A 112 -0.60 -11.25 -24.37
CA GLN A 112 -1.31 -12.53 -24.27
C GLN A 112 -0.66 -13.50 -23.28
N LEU A 113 0.67 -13.45 -23.17
CA LEU A 113 1.47 -14.45 -22.46
C LEU A 113 2.05 -13.94 -21.14
N THR A 114 1.72 -12.71 -20.73
CA THR A 114 2.21 -12.11 -19.48
C THR A 114 1.10 -11.35 -18.76
N ILE A 115 1.41 -10.85 -17.56
CA ILE A 115 0.49 -10.00 -16.80
C ILE A 115 0.19 -8.66 -17.48
N LYS A 116 1.00 -8.23 -18.48
CA LYS A 116 0.89 -6.91 -19.15
C LYS A 116 -0.55 -6.57 -19.54
N GLY A 117 -1.31 -7.53 -20.05
CA GLY A 117 -2.69 -7.29 -20.51
C GLY A 117 -3.69 -6.91 -19.42
N ASN A 118 -3.35 -7.11 -18.14
CA ASN A 118 -4.22 -6.79 -17.00
C ASN A 118 -3.51 -5.92 -15.94
N SER A 119 -2.31 -5.41 -16.21
CA SER A 119 -1.53 -4.67 -15.22
C SER A 119 -1.55 -3.17 -15.45
N VAL A 120 -1.70 -2.41 -14.37
CA VAL A 120 -1.63 -0.93 -14.39
C VAL A 120 -0.58 -0.46 -13.37
N ALA A 121 0.27 0.47 -13.75
CA ALA A 121 1.13 1.18 -12.82
C ALA A 121 0.40 2.40 -12.27
N VAL A 122 0.21 2.48 -10.95
CA VAL A 122 -0.31 3.66 -10.26
C VAL A 122 0.89 4.49 -9.81
N VAL A 123 1.22 5.54 -10.57
CA VAL A 123 2.45 6.30 -10.42
C VAL A 123 2.18 7.63 -9.74
N THR A 124 2.92 7.94 -8.69
CA THR A 124 2.88 9.24 -8.01
C THR A 124 4.29 9.68 -7.62
N ASP A 125 4.47 10.97 -7.38
CA ASP A 125 5.62 11.48 -6.63
C ASP A 125 5.23 11.89 -5.19
N GLY A 126 3.94 11.87 -4.85
CA GLY A 126 3.41 12.30 -3.56
C GLY A 126 3.47 13.82 -3.32
N SER A 127 3.41 14.63 -4.40
CA SER A 127 3.41 16.11 -4.31
C SER A 127 2.03 16.71 -4.05
N ALA A 128 0.94 16.01 -4.32
CA ALA A 128 -0.43 16.49 -4.14
C ALA A 128 -1.37 15.40 -3.58
N VAL A 129 -0.98 14.77 -2.48
CA VAL A 129 -1.75 13.65 -1.91
C VAL A 129 -3.01 14.14 -1.23
N LEU A 130 -4.17 13.82 -1.80
CA LEU A 130 -5.48 14.21 -1.27
C LEU A 130 -5.55 15.72 -0.97
N GLY A 131 -6.01 16.11 0.23
CA GLY A 131 -5.95 17.48 0.75
C GLY A 131 -4.70 17.75 1.61
N LEU A 132 -3.76 16.81 1.69
CA LEU A 132 -2.56 16.91 2.54
C LEU A 132 -1.41 17.65 1.83
N GLY A 133 -1.49 17.79 0.51
CA GLY A 133 -0.48 18.44 -0.31
C GLY A 133 0.78 17.59 -0.44
N ASN A 134 1.94 18.24 -0.37
CA ASN A 134 3.22 17.58 -0.58
C ASN A 134 3.71 16.92 0.70
N ILE A 135 3.53 15.61 0.79
CA ILE A 135 3.93 14.78 1.95
C ILE A 135 5.02 13.76 1.60
N GLY A 136 5.43 13.70 0.34
CA GLY A 136 6.48 12.79 -0.10
C GLY A 136 5.97 11.42 -0.56
N PRO A 137 6.80 10.67 -1.30
CA PRO A 137 6.40 9.41 -1.92
C PRO A 137 6.10 8.31 -0.91
N GLU A 138 6.83 8.23 0.21
CA GLU A 138 6.59 7.22 1.25
C GLU A 138 5.24 7.44 1.94
N ALA A 139 4.88 8.70 2.22
CA ALA A 139 3.61 9.03 2.85
C ALA A 139 2.41 8.89 1.88
N ALA A 140 2.66 8.88 0.56
CA ALA A 140 1.66 8.62 -0.46
C ALA A 140 1.32 7.12 -0.62
N MET A 141 2.22 6.21 -0.21
CA MET A 141 2.07 4.76 -0.41
C MET A 141 0.71 4.20 0.03
N PRO A 142 0.15 4.56 1.21
CA PRO A 142 -1.17 4.06 1.60
C PRO A 142 -2.27 4.47 0.63
N VAL A 143 -2.22 5.67 0.06
CA VAL A 143 -3.21 6.13 -0.93
C VAL A 143 -3.07 5.32 -2.21
N MET A 144 -1.83 5.11 -2.69
CA MET A 144 -1.56 4.34 -3.91
C MET A 144 -1.94 2.87 -3.78
N GLU A 145 -1.68 2.23 -2.64
CA GLU A 145 -2.19 0.88 -2.35
C GLU A 145 -3.71 0.85 -2.34
N GLY A 146 -4.35 1.90 -1.80
CA GLY A 146 -5.80 2.05 -1.83
C GLY A 146 -6.33 2.10 -3.26
N LYS A 147 -5.72 2.90 -4.13
CA LYS A 147 -6.06 2.97 -5.56
C LYS A 147 -5.89 1.63 -6.25
N ALA A 148 -4.78 0.94 -6.01
CA ALA A 148 -4.55 -0.40 -6.56
C ALA A 148 -5.61 -1.42 -6.10
N MET A 149 -6.02 -1.35 -4.82
CA MET A 149 -7.08 -2.19 -4.27
C MET A 149 -8.44 -1.90 -4.93
N LEU A 150 -8.75 -0.63 -5.21
CA LEU A 150 -9.97 -0.24 -5.93
C LEU A 150 -9.97 -0.74 -7.38
N PHE A 151 -8.85 -0.63 -8.09
CA PHE A 151 -8.68 -1.23 -9.42
C PHE A 151 -8.97 -2.72 -9.42
N LYS A 152 -8.49 -3.43 -8.39
CA LYS A 152 -8.72 -4.87 -8.27
C LYS A 152 -10.18 -5.20 -7.95
N GLU A 153 -10.75 -4.55 -6.94
CA GLU A 153 -12.10 -4.85 -6.45
C GLU A 153 -13.18 -4.54 -7.50
N PHE A 154 -13.05 -3.41 -8.20
CA PHE A 154 -14.10 -2.92 -9.10
C PHE A 154 -13.81 -3.12 -10.58
N GLY A 155 -12.55 -3.37 -10.96
CA GLY A 155 -12.14 -3.56 -12.36
C GLY A 155 -11.50 -4.91 -12.65
N ASP A 156 -11.24 -5.76 -11.65
CA ASP A 156 -10.38 -6.94 -11.74
C ASP A 156 -8.98 -6.66 -12.35
N ILE A 157 -8.50 -5.42 -12.19
CA ILE A 157 -7.21 -4.97 -12.73
C ILE A 157 -6.10 -5.20 -11.70
N ASP A 158 -4.99 -5.80 -12.14
CA ASP A 158 -3.81 -6.04 -11.31
C ASP A 158 -2.93 -4.78 -11.27
N ALA A 159 -3.30 -3.81 -10.42
CA ALA A 159 -2.60 -2.54 -10.29
C ALA A 159 -1.45 -2.58 -9.27
N TYR A 160 -0.38 -1.81 -9.52
CA TYR A 160 0.82 -1.74 -8.69
C TYR A 160 1.18 -0.30 -8.32
N PRO A 161 1.34 0.04 -7.02
CA PRO A 161 1.74 1.38 -6.60
C PRO A 161 3.23 1.62 -6.86
N ILE A 162 3.56 2.76 -7.49
CA ILE A 162 4.92 3.19 -7.80
C ILE A 162 5.09 4.65 -7.34
N CYS A 163 5.59 4.84 -6.13
CA CYS A 163 5.92 6.16 -5.59
C CYS A 163 7.38 6.54 -5.93
N LEU A 164 7.56 7.58 -6.75
CA LEU A 164 8.87 8.01 -7.24
C LEU A 164 9.48 9.08 -6.33
N ARG A 165 10.74 8.87 -5.92
CA ARG A 165 11.50 9.84 -5.12
C ARG A 165 12.22 10.87 -6.00
N THR A 166 11.45 11.58 -6.82
CA THR A 166 11.92 12.70 -7.64
C THR A 166 10.81 13.73 -7.80
N ARG A 167 11.19 14.99 -8.04
CA ARG A 167 10.28 16.12 -8.35
C ARG A 167 10.52 16.68 -9.75
N ASP A 168 11.46 16.09 -10.49
CA ASP A 168 11.78 16.49 -11.85
C ASP A 168 10.80 15.81 -12.81
N PRO A 169 9.96 16.57 -13.54
CA PRO A 169 9.04 16.02 -14.53
C PRO A 169 9.73 15.12 -15.55
N GLN A 170 10.94 15.48 -16.01
CA GLN A 170 11.65 14.70 -17.02
C GLN A 170 12.11 13.36 -16.45
N ALA A 171 12.65 13.34 -15.23
CA ALA A 171 12.98 12.09 -14.55
C ALA A 171 11.74 11.19 -14.35
N ILE A 172 10.56 11.75 -14.06
CA ILE A 172 9.31 10.98 -13.97
C ILE A 172 8.95 10.39 -15.33
N ILE A 173 8.92 11.22 -16.38
CA ILE A 173 8.60 10.80 -17.75
C ILE A 173 9.52 9.67 -18.20
N GLU A 174 10.84 9.82 -18.02
CA GLU A 174 11.83 8.80 -18.39
C GLU A 174 11.64 7.51 -17.60
N THR A 175 11.44 7.61 -16.29
CA THR A 175 11.23 6.44 -15.43
C THR A 175 10.00 5.65 -15.85
N VAL A 176 8.86 6.33 -16.03
CA VAL A 176 7.61 5.69 -16.47
C VAL A 176 7.77 5.10 -17.87
N THR A 177 8.47 5.80 -18.78
CA THR A 177 8.75 5.30 -20.13
C THR A 177 9.52 3.98 -20.09
N HIS A 178 10.54 3.87 -19.24
CA HIS A 178 11.31 2.63 -19.09
C HIS A 178 10.54 1.49 -18.42
N LEU A 179 9.56 1.80 -17.55
CA LEU A 179 8.72 0.81 -16.87
C LEU A 179 7.57 0.28 -17.75
N ALA A 180 7.11 1.08 -18.72
CA ALA A 180 5.95 0.78 -19.57
C ALA A 180 5.91 -0.62 -20.22
N PRO A 181 7.03 -1.28 -20.59
CA PRO A 181 6.97 -2.64 -21.14
C PRO A 181 6.21 -3.64 -20.25
N GLY A 182 6.27 -3.50 -18.92
CA GLY A 182 5.60 -4.40 -17.96
C GLY A 182 4.12 -4.13 -17.70
N PHE A 183 3.57 -3.02 -18.20
CA PHE A 183 2.22 -2.55 -17.87
C PHE A 183 1.33 -2.39 -19.11
N GLY A 184 0.04 -2.66 -18.96
CA GLY A 184 -0.99 -2.43 -19.96
C GLY A 184 -1.55 -1.00 -19.95
N GLY A 185 -1.31 -0.26 -18.86
CA GLY A 185 -1.67 1.15 -18.73
C GLY A 185 -0.93 1.83 -17.59
N ILE A 186 -0.89 3.16 -17.64
CA ILE A 186 -0.33 4.02 -16.59
C ILE A 186 -1.45 4.88 -16.02
N ASN A 187 -1.58 4.88 -14.70
CA ASN A 187 -2.44 5.80 -13.95
C ASN A 187 -1.52 6.73 -13.15
N LEU A 188 -1.32 7.95 -13.62
CA LEU A 188 -0.71 9.02 -12.84
C LEU A 188 -1.65 9.39 -11.69
N GLU A 189 -1.13 9.72 -10.52
CA GLU A 189 -1.97 10.03 -9.38
C GLU A 189 -1.29 10.98 -8.40
N ASP A 190 -2.05 11.91 -7.83
CA ASP A 190 -1.59 12.82 -6.76
C ASP A 190 -0.27 13.58 -7.09
N ILE A 191 -0.12 13.99 -8.36
CA ILE A 191 1.00 14.83 -8.84
C ILE A 191 0.53 16.29 -8.95
N ALA A 192 1.30 17.21 -8.38
CA ALA A 192 0.93 18.62 -8.31
C ALA A 192 0.91 19.31 -9.68
N ALA A 193 -0.04 20.22 -9.83
CA ALA A 193 -0.03 21.18 -10.93
C ALA A 193 1.12 22.21 -10.75
N PRO A 194 1.70 22.74 -11.85
CA PRO A 194 1.37 22.45 -13.25
C PRO A 194 2.10 21.21 -13.82
N GLN A 195 2.99 20.58 -13.05
CA GLN A 195 3.87 19.51 -13.54
C GLN A 195 3.11 18.29 -14.05
N CYS A 196 1.98 17.95 -13.43
CA CYS A 196 1.16 16.82 -13.85
C CYS A 196 0.70 16.90 -15.31
N PHE A 197 0.38 18.09 -15.82
CA PHE A 197 -0.04 18.28 -17.22
C PHE A 197 1.09 18.00 -18.21
N GLU A 198 2.30 18.48 -17.91
CA GLU A 198 3.49 18.22 -18.74
C GLU A 198 3.80 16.72 -18.78
N ILE A 199 3.75 16.07 -17.61
CA ILE A 199 4.04 14.63 -17.46
C ILE A 199 3.01 13.80 -18.22
N GLU A 200 1.73 14.07 -18.03
CA GLU A 200 0.63 13.37 -18.71
C GLU A 200 0.74 13.50 -20.23
N GLU A 201 0.85 14.73 -20.74
CA GLU A 201 0.93 15.00 -22.18
C GLU A 201 2.16 14.33 -22.81
N ALA A 202 3.31 14.41 -22.15
CA ALA A 202 4.55 13.80 -22.64
C ALA A 202 4.45 12.27 -22.69
N LEU A 203 3.85 11.65 -21.66
CA LEU A 203 3.69 10.20 -21.61
C LEU A 203 2.66 9.69 -22.61
N GLN A 204 1.53 10.38 -22.78
CA GLN A 204 0.53 10.05 -23.81
C GLN A 204 1.13 10.10 -25.23
N LYS A 205 2.08 10.99 -25.50
CA LYS A 205 2.78 11.06 -26.79
C LYS A 205 3.86 9.99 -26.98
N ARG A 206 4.51 9.57 -25.90
CA ARG A 206 5.66 8.64 -25.94
C ARG A 206 5.28 7.17 -25.88
N LEU A 207 4.16 6.85 -25.23
CA LEU A 207 3.76 5.48 -24.93
C LEU A 207 2.72 4.94 -25.91
N ASP A 208 2.81 3.63 -26.17
CA ASP A 208 1.85 2.85 -26.96
C ASP A 208 0.74 2.22 -26.09
N ILE A 209 0.67 2.62 -24.81
CA ILE A 209 -0.32 2.20 -23.83
C ILE A 209 -1.10 3.42 -23.30
N PRO A 210 -2.35 3.25 -22.84
CA PRO A 210 -3.12 4.34 -22.26
C PRO A 210 -2.41 4.92 -21.03
N VAL A 211 -2.40 6.24 -20.96
CA VAL A 211 -1.94 7.04 -19.82
C VAL A 211 -3.09 7.92 -19.39
N PHE A 212 -3.46 7.84 -18.12
CA PHE A 212 -4.54 8.60 -17.51
C PHE A 212 -4.01 9.26 -16.23
N HIS A 213 -4.46 10.49 -15.95
CA HIS A 213 -4.28 11.16 -14.67
C HIS A 213 -5.65 11.35 -14.02
#